data_AF-A0A661ZLG9-F1
#
_entry.id   AF-A0A661ZLG9-F1
#
_cell.length_a   1.000
_cell.length_b   1.000
_cell.length_c   1.000
_cell.angle_alpha   90.00
_cell.angle_beta   90.00
_cell.angle_gamma   90.00
#
_symmetry.space_group_name_H-M   'P 1'
#
loop_
_entity.id
_entity.type
_entity.pdbx_description
1 polymer ?
#
loop_
_entity_poly.entity_id
_entity_poly.type
_entity_poly.pdbx_seq_one_letter_code
_entity_poly.pdbx_strand_id
1 'polypeptide(L)'
;MKRLLLSALLIAFTGILFAKKVEIKDAKIIAVNAYFEKVNHYYGIVNFQDLKITEQYVINNNGEEVIYAFNFSNYGFILIAAEDAIEPILGYTFDSQYNNGPKQEGFQGVLDGYSEHIIFLRSNGIEASTEIAAEWQQLIHYVPGQLTSVDGSKDVEPLLTCTWNQDWPYNYYCPEDEDGPGDHVYVGCVATAMSQIMLHWRYPTQGNGSKSYYYPPYGTISANFGATTYDWDGMVDNSDSKINLPMALIGFHAGVAVEMMYDWDGSGAYSTDVPYAVRQYFGYSSTCVYKSRSSYQLPAWKNMAKAELNDDCPIYYSGQLPNNGGGHAFVLDGFHYNDDMYHFNFGWSGSANGWYLITDAGGFTNGQGMVINFFPQDDDYPYGCQPDVTYTNALGSFEDGSGPMENYDQYASCSWLIDPQTELDSIEYISLEFITLDTEPDDIITIYDGETTSDPVLGVYSGTSTPGDDIVATGNKMLVVFEADGDAVTASGWKLEYTGHLASYCGSLEILTAQTGILGDGSGQDWNYNNGSNCMWKIEPQFATGITFEFTQFHTEEDVDEVNVYDAGNNQLLATYSGEYTSGNMP
;
A
#
# COMPACT_ATOMS: atom_id res chain seq x y z
N MET A 1 87.66 1.83 15.41
CA MET A 1 86.64 2.83 15.05
C MET A 1 85.39 2.09 14.62
N LYS A 2 84.31 2.26 15.39
CA LYS A 2 82.97 1.70 15.14
C LYS A 2 82.32 2.46 13.97
N ARG A 3 81.68 1.74 13.04
CA ARG A 3 80.56 2.28 12.26
C ARG A 3 79.45 1.23 12.25
N LEU A 4 78.42 1.51 13.06
CA LEU A 4 77.14 0.82 13.07
C LEU A 4 76.37 1.25 11.81
N LEU A 5 75.89 0.29 11.03
CA LEU A 5 74.80 0.46 10.08
C LEU A 5 73.56 -0.14 10.75
N LEU A 6 72.63 0.74 11.11
CA LEU A 6 71.31 0.40 11.61
C LEU A 6 70.43 0.14 10.38
N SER A 7 70.01 -1.10 10.17
CA SER A 7 68.93 -1.43 9.24
C SER A 7 67.69 -1.73 10.09
N ALA A 8 66.76 -0.77 10.17
CA ALA A 8 65.46 -0.99 10.76
C ALA A 8 64.61 -1.79 9.76
N LEU A 9 64.25 -3.01 10.13
CA LEU A 9 63.22 -3.79 9.45
C LEU A 9 61.86 -3.19 9.86
N LEU A 10 61.22 -2.42 8.97
CA LEU A 10 59.80 -2.09 9.11
C LEU A 10 59.03 -3.37 8.74
N ILE A 11 58.63 -4.15 9.74
CA ILE A 11 57.63 -5.21 9.54
C ILE A 11 56.29 -4.50 9.56
N ALA A 12 55.74 -4.23 8.38
CA ALA A 12 54.33 -3.90 8.23
C ALA A 12 53.53 -5.15 8.65
N PHE A 13 52.99 -5.12 9.87
CA PHE A 13 51.98 -6.07 10.29
C PHE A 13 50.68 -5.67 9.56
N THR A 14 50.48 -6.21 8.37
CA THR A 14 49.14 -6.26 7.78
C THR A 14 48.38 -7.30 8.59
N GLY A 15 47.68 -6.85 9.63
CA GLY A 15 46.71 -7.68 10.32
C GLY A 15 45.67 -8.12 9.30
N ILE A 16 45.60 -9.42 9.05
CA ILE A 16 44.50 -10.04 8.34
C ILE A 16 43.30 -9.89 9.27
N LEU A 17 42.41 -8.95 8.95
CA LEU A 17 41.13 -8.76 9.64
C LEU A 17 40.21 -9.86 9.15
N PHE A 18 40.09 -10.93 9.93
CA PHE A 18 39.07 -11.95 9.71
C PHE A 18 37.68 -11.31 9.88
N ALA A 19 36.73 -11.70 9.02
CA ALA A 19 35.31 -11.42 9.21
C ALA A 19 34.87 -11.80 10.62
N LYS A 20 34.13 -10.92 11.28
CA LYS A 20 33.83 -11.00 12.70
C LYS A 20 32.35 -10.72 12.92
N LYS A 21 31.72 -11.58 13.72
CA LYS A 21 30.39 -11.34 14.29
C LYS A 21 30.32 -9.91 14.86
N VAL A 22 29.33 -9.15 14.39
CA VAL A 22 29.04 -7.80 14.87
C VAL A 22 28.27 -7.90 16.17
N GLU A 23 28.80 -7.28 17.23
CA GLU A 23 28.13 -7.22 18.53
C GLU A 23 26.98 -6.22 18.49
N ILE A 24 25.86 -6.52 19.16
CA ILE A 24 24.68 -5.66 19.16
C ILE A 24 24.95 -4.21 19.61
N LYS A 25 25.96 -4.00 20.47
CA LYS A 25 26.39 -2.67 20.92
C LYS A 25 26.96 -1.83 19.78
N ASP A 26 27.67 -2.46 18.85
CA ASP A 26 28.32 -1.81 17.71
C ASP A 26 27.26 -1.59 16.62
N ALA A 27 26.38 -2.59 16.42
CA ALA A 27 25.20 -2.47 15.55
C ALA A 27 24.26 -1.32 15.97
N LYS A 28 24.08 -1.07 17.27
CA LYS A 28 23.30 0.08 17.76
C LYS A 28 23.90 1.43 17.39
N ILE A 29 25.22 1.57 17.48
CA ILE A 29 25.91 2.81 17.10
C ILE A 29 25.70 3.06 15.62
N ILE A 30 25.89 2.02 14.81
CA ILE A 30 25.69 2.03 13.37
C ILE A 30 24.24 2.36 13.03
N ALA A 31 23.27 1.73 13.70
CA ALA A 31 21.85 2.01 13.52
C ALA A 31 21.53 3.49 13.75
N VAL A 32 21.95 4.09 14.86
CA VAL A 32 21.70 5.51 15.14
C VAL A 32 22.36 6.41 14.11
N ASN A 33 23.62 6.14 13.75
CA ASN A 33 24.38 6.95 12.81
C ASN A 33 23.81 6.88 11.39
N ALA A 34 23.53 5.67 10.90
CA ALA A 34 22.90 5.43 9.61
C ALA A 34 21.50 6.05 9.58
N TYR A 35 20.67 5.81 10.60
CA TYR A 35 19.32 6.33 10.64
C TYR A 35 19.29 7.86 10.67
N PHE A 36 20.21 8.48 11.41
CA PHE A 36 20.37 9.94 11.41
C PHE A 36 20.70 10.50 10.04
N GLU A 37 21.64 9.86 9.33
CA GLU A 37 22.00 10.26 7.98
C GLU A 37 20.80 10.16 7.05
N LYS A 38 20.09 9.04 7.07
CA LYS A 38 18.96 8.82 6.18
C LYS A 38 17.77 9.73 6.50
N VAL A 39 17.35 9.83 7.76
CA VAL A 39 16.20 10.67 8.11
C VAL A 39 16.43 12.16 7.80
N ASN A 40 17.66 12.66 8.01
CA ASN A 40 17.99 14.05 7.69
C ASN A 40 18.12 14.34 6.21
N HIS A 41 18.50 13.33 5.44
CA HIS A 41 18.62 13.45 4.00
C HIS A 41 17.25 13.37 3.32
N TYR A 42 16.37 12.46 3.78
CA TYR A 42 15.14 12.10 3.06
C TYR A 42 13.83 12.59 3.70
N TYR A 43 13.76 12.74 5.03
CA TYR A 43 12.49 12.98 5.74
C TYR A 43 12.42 14.34 6.46
N GLY A 44 13.54 15.05 6.59
CA GLY A 44 13.63 16.40 7.15
C GLY A 44 14.63 16.55 8.29
N ILE A 45 14.83 17.78 8.77
CA ILE A 45 15.89 18.07 9.76
C ILE A 45 15.52 17.49 11.14
N VAL A 46 16.23 16.44 11.55
CA VAL A 46 16.15 15.79 12.86
C VAL A 46 17.44 16.04 13.62
N ASN A 47 17.37 16.47 14.88
CA ASN A 47 18.60 16.54 15.68
C ASN A 47 19.07 15.16 16.09
N PHE A 48 20.38 14.93 16.01
CA PHE A 48 21.00 13.64 16.37
C PHE A 48 20.62 13.16 17.78
N GLN A 49 20.43 14.10 18.72
CA GLN A 49 20.09 13.79 20.11
C GLN A 49 18.62 13.39 20.31
N ASP A 50 17.76 13.66 19.33
CA ASP A 50 16.34 13.35 19.38
C ASP A 50 16.06 11.93 18.90
N LEU A 51 16.99 11.31 18.15
CA LEU A 51 16.89 9.93 17.71
C LEU A 51 17.13 8.97 18.87
N LYS A 52 16.07 8.24 19.23
CA LYS A 52 16.08 7.26 20.30
C LYS A 52 15.52 5.94 19.80
N ILE A 53 16.34 4.89 19.95
CA ILE A 53 15.87 3.52 19.79
C ILE A 53 14.89 3.23 20.92
N THR A 54 13.64 2.93 20.58
CA THR A 54 12.58 2.56 21.52
C THR A 54 12.56 1.06 21.79
N GLU A 55 12.75 0.28 20.74
CA GLU A 55 12.73 -1.18 20.79
C GLU A 55 13.87 -1.77 19.97
N GLN A 56 14.31 -2.95 20.38
CA GLN A 56 15.35 -3.69 19.69
C GLN A 56 14.97 -5.17 19.64
N TYR A 57 15.27 -5.79 18.52
CA TYR A 57 14.97 -7.20 18.29
C TYR A 57 16.19 -7.90 17.72
N VAL A 58 16.36 -9.16 18.13
CA VAL A 58 17.46 -10.02 17.66
C VAL A 58 16.83 -11.18 16.92
N ILE A 59 17.07 -11.22 15.61
CA ILE A 59 16.63 -12.29 14.74
C ILE A 59 17.75 -13.33 14.72
N ASN A 60 17.36 -14.59 14.97
CA ASN A 60 18.28 -15.70 15.11
C ASN A 60 18.01 -16.77 14.05
N ASN A 61 19.06 -17.38 13.53
CA ASN A 61 18.98 -18.59 12.72
C ASN A 61 19.85 -19.68 13.36
N ASN A 62 19.25 -20.84 13.66
CA ASN A 62 19.92 -21.96 14.32
C ASN A 62 20.67 -21.60 15.62
N GLY A 63 20.14 -20.62 16.37
CA GLY A 63 20.73 -20.14 17.64
C GLY A 63 21.88 -19.16 17.47
N GLU A 64 22.19 -18.74 16.24
CA GLU A 64 23.11 -17.64 15.96
C GLU A 64 22.36 -16.34 15.67
N GLU A 65 22.85 -15.24 16.24
CA GLU A 65 22.35 -13.89 15.95
C GLU A 65 22.77 -13.51 14.52
N VAL A 66 21.80 -13.17 13.68
CA VAL A 66 22.02 -12.89 12.25
C VAL A 66 21.59 -11.48 11.86
N ILE A 67 20.50 -10.96 12.42
CA ILE A 67 20.00 -9.61 12.10
C ILE A 67 19.58 -8.91 13.40
N TYR A 68 19.83 -7.61 13.47
CA TYR A 68 19.31 -6.75 14.52
C TYR A 68 18.32 -5.75 13.93
N ALA A 69 17.09 -5.70 14.47
CA ALA A 69 16.11 -4.68 14.10
C ALA A 69 16.02 -3.63 15.21
N PHE A 70 16.03 -2.35 14.84
CA PHE A 70 15.92 -1.22 15.78
C PHE A 70 14.79 -0.29 15.36
N ASN A 71 13.85 -0.07 16.27
CA ASN A 71 12.73 0.86 16.12
C ASN A 71 13.10 2.23 16.69
N PHE A 72 12.71 3.31 16.01
CA PHE A 72 12.94 4.68 16.50
C PHE A 72 11.64 5.32 17.00
N SER A 73 11.74 6.22 17.99
CA SER A 73 10.54 6.74 18.68
C SER A 73 9.56 7.53 17.83
N ASN A 74 10.03 8.12 16.73
CA ASN A 74 9.25 9.04 15.90
C ASN A 74 9.21 8.60 14.43
N TYR A 75 9.80 7.45 14.11
CA TYR A 75 10.04 6.96 12.75
C TYR A 75 10.06 5.44 12.76
N GLY A 76 10.10 4.81 11.58
CA GLY A 76 10.13 3.36 11.44
C GLY A 76 11.39 2.64 11.95
N PHE A 77 11.75 1.55 11.27
CA PHE A 77 12.83 0.66 11.70
C PHE A 77 14.03 0.60 10.74
N ILE A 78 15.15 0.11 11.25
CA ILE A 78 16.33 -0.27 10.46
C ILE A 78 16.80 -1.68 10.81
N LEU A 79 17.15 -2.45 9.80
CA LEU A 79 17.75 -3.78 9.89
C LEU A 79 19.26 -3.67 9.71
N ILE A 80 20.01 -4.13 10.70
CA ILE A 80 21.47 -4.16 10.70
C ILE A 80 21.96 -5.61 10.70
N ALA A 81 22.92 -5.92 9.84
CA ALA A 81 23.52 -7.25 9.80
C ALA A 81 24.33 -7.55 11.08
N ALA A 82 24.29 -8.80 11.53
CA ALA A 82 25.16 -9.28 12.62
C ALA A 82 26.52 -9.83 12.10
N GLU A 83 26.88 -9.52 10.87
CA GLU A 83 28.05 -10.02 10.15
C GLU A 83 28.70 -8.90 9.35
N ASP A 84 30.03 -8.72 9.46
CA ASP A 84 30.75 -7.60 8.83
C ASP A 84 31.24 -7.91 7.41
N ALA A 85 31.00 -9.13 6.92
CA ALA A 85 31.26 -9.54 5.54
C ALA A 85 30.17 -9.15 4.52
N ILE A 86 29.04 -8.59 4.97
CA ILE A 86 27.92 -8.09 4.16
C ILE A 86 27.67 -6.61 4.50
N GLU A 87 26.90 -5.90 3.70
CA GLU A 87 26.51 -4.51 3.93
C GLU A 87 25.88 -4.31 5.34
N PRO A 88 26.22 -3.22 6.04
CA PRO A 88 25.75 -2.97 7.40
C PRO A 88 24.25 -2.76 7.48
N ILE A 89 23.64 -2.10 6.49
CA ILE A 89 22.23 -1.77 6.46
C ILE A 89 21.54 -2.73 5.49
N LEU A 90 20.77 -3.68 6.02
CA LEU A 90 20.05 -4.65 5.20
C LEU A 90 18.74 -4.08 4.65
N GLY A 91 18.13 -3.15 5.38
CA GLY A 91 16.95 -2.43 4.92
C GLY A 91 16.44 -1.46 5.98
N TYR A 92 15.64 -0.48 5.57
CA TYR A 92 15.01 0.47 6.49
C TYR A 92 13.70 1.03 5.92
N THR A 93 12.86 1.53 6.82
CA THR A 93 11.63 2.27 6.51
C THR A 93 11.43 3.37 7.56
N PHE A 94 10.74 4.45 7.17
CA PHE A 94 10.34 5.51 8.09
C PHE A 94 8.89 5.38 8.55
N ASP A 95 8.11 4.51 7.91
CA ASP A 95 6.64 4.55 7.97
C ASP A 95 6.05 3.48 8.90
N SER A 96 6.79 2.40 9.15
CA SER A 96 6.32 1.28 9.98
C SER A 96 7.35 0.82 11.01
N GLN A 97 6.85 0.22 12.10
CA GLN A 97 7.69 -0.33 13.17
C GLN A 97 7.92 -1.84 12.98
N TYR A 98 9.12 -2.30 13.32
CA TYR A 98 9.37 -3.73 13.41
C TYR A 98 8.73 -4.30 14.67
N ASN A 99 8.17 -5.51 14.60
CA ASN A 99 7.69 -6.22 15.79
C ASN A 99 8.14 -7.69 15.76
N ASN A 100 8.01 -8.42 16.86
CA ASN A 100 8.30 -9.86 16.91
C ASN A 100 7.05 -10.76 16.70
N GLY A 101 5.91 -10.17 16.31
CA GLY A 101 4.68 -10.92 16.04
C GLY A 101 4.78 -11.80 14.78
N PRO A 102 3.75 -12.60 14.49
CA PRO A 102 3.61 -13.25 13.19
C PRO A 102 3.80 -12.22 12.08
N LYS A 103 4.64 -12.55 11.10
CA LYS A 103 4.84 -11.74 9.89
C LYS A 103 3.98 -12.33 8.80
N GLN A 104 3.57 -11.48 7.86
CA GLN A 104 3.14 -12.01 6.56
C GLN A 104 4.28 -12.88 6.03
N GLU A 105 3.94 -14.06 5.50
CA GLU A 105 4.90 -15.09 5.09
C GLU A 105 6.02 -14.51 4.22
N GLY A 106 5.63 -13.59 3.35
CA GLY A 106 6.51 -12.78 2.55
C GLY A 106 7.64 -12.08 3.29
N PHE A 107 7.31 -11.24 4.28
CA PHE A 107 8.32 -10.52 5.06
C PHE A 107 9.14 -11.49 5.93
N GLN A 108 8.54 -12.59 6.39
CA GLN A 108 9.32 -13.65 7.05
C GLN A 108 10.37 -14.23 6.10
N GLY A 109 9.99 -14.50 4.84
CA GLY A 109 10.91 -14.96 3.80
C GLY A 109 12.06 -14.00 3.55
N VAL A 110 11.83 -12.69 3.57
CA VAL A 110 12.89 -11.66 3.49
C VAL A 110 13.93 -11.83 4.61
N LEU A 111 13.45 -11.94 5.86
CA LEU A 111 14.32 -12.11 7.03
C LEU A 111 15.07 -13.44 6.97
N ASP A 112 14.41 -14.51 6.51
CA ASP A 112 15.00 -15.83 6.36
C ASP A 112 16.09 -15.82 5.28
N GLY A 113 15.88 -15.13 4.15
CA GLY A 113 16.86 -14.97 3.08
C GLY A 113 18.16 -14.31 3.55
N TYR A 114 18.07 -13.16 4.24
CA TYR A 114 19.24 -12.52 4.85
C TYR A 114 19.90 -13.41 5.89
N SER A 115 19.09 -14.08 6.71
CA SER A 115 19.58 -14.98 7.75
C SER A 115 20.40 -16.13 7.15
N GLU A 116 19.92 -16.75 6.08
CA GLU A 116 20.64 -17.81 5.36
C GLU A 116 21.91 -17.30 4.69
N HIS A 117 21.87 -16.11 4.09
CA HIS A 117 23.04 -15.49 3.47
C HIS A 117 24.16 -15.25 4.50
N ILE A 118 23.81 -14.72 5.67
CA ILE A 118 24.76 -14.50 6.77
C ILE A 118 25.37 -15.82 7.26
N ILE A 119 24.54 -16.86 7.44
CA ILE A 119 25.02 -18.19 7.81
C ILE A 119 25.96 -18.76 6.73
N PHE A 120 25.67 -18.53 5.45
CA PHE A 120 26.53 -18.93 4.34
C PHE A 120 27.89 -18.23 4.38
N LEU A 121 27.93 -16.90 4.58
CA LEU A 121 29.17 -16.12 4.68
C LEU A 121 30.05 -16.63 5.81
N ARG A 122 29.47 -16.83 7.00
CA ARG A 122 30.14 -17.39 8.18
C ARG A 122 30.69 -18.80 7.92
N SER A 123 29.85 -19.68 7.38
CA SER A 123 30.20 -21.09 7.15
C SER A 123 31.32 -21.27 6.13
N ASN A 124 31.45 -20.33 5.18
CA ASN A 124 32.48 -20.36 4.15
C ASN A 124 33.68 -19.46 4.45
N GLY A 125 33.66 -18.71 5.57
CA GLY A 125 34.72 -17.78 5.93
C GLY A 125 34.95 -16.71 4.87
N ILE A 126 33.88 -16.20 4.27
CA ILE A 126 33.94 -15.13 3.27
C ILE A 126 34.34 -13.84 3.97
N GLU A 127 35.34 -13.15 3.43
CA GLU A 127 35.80 -11.85 3.95
C GLU A 127 35.05 -10.71 3.27
N ALA A 128 34.85 -9.61 4.00
CA ALA A 128 34.30 -8.37 3.46
C ALA A 128 35.12 -7.88 2.26
N SER A 129 34.44 -7.35 1.25
CA SER A 129 35.12 -6.57 0.21
C SER A 129 35.74 -5.30 0.80
N THR A 130 36.62 -4.64 0.04
CA THR A 130 37.23 -3.38 0.52
C THR A 130 36.18 -2.29 0.70
N GLU A 131 35.15 -2.33 -0.13
CA GLU A 131 34.00 -1.42 -0.13
C GLU A 131 33.13 -1.65 1.11
N ILE A 132 32.72 -2.90 1.37
CA ILE A 132 31.91 -3.26 2.55
C ILE A 132 32.66 -2.90 3.84
N ALA A 133 33.94 -3.27 3.94
CA ALA A 133 34.74 -2.95 5.12
C ALA A 133 34.86 -1.44 5.36
N ALA A 134 34.92 -0.62 4.30
CA ALA A 134 34.96 0.84 4.41
C ALA A 134 33.63 1.40 4.93
N GLU A 135 32.51 0.87 4.47
CA GLU A 135 31.16 1.29 4.90
C GLU A 135 30.95 1.05 6.40
N TRP A 136 31.28 -0.15 6.89
CA TRP A 136 31.26 -0.46 8.32
C TRP A 136 32.11 0.51 9.15
N GLN A 137 33.31 0.83 8.68
CA GLN A 137 34.21 1.76 9.38
C GLN A 137 33.70 3.20 9.37
N GLN A 138 33.04 3.63 8.30
CA GLN A 138 32.42 4.95 8.20
C GLN A 138 31.27 5.10 9.19
N LEU A 139 30.34 4.13 9.22
CA LEU A 139 29.17 4.21 10.09
C LEU A 139 29.53 4.08 11.57
N ILE A 140 30.55 3.29 11.93
CA ILE A 140 30.94 3.13 13.34
C ILE A 140 31.70 4.35 13.90
N HIS A 141 32.42 5.09 13.05
CA HIS A 141 33.19 6.29 13.43
C HIS A 141 32.54 7.60 12.95
N TYR A 142 31.25 7.55 12.60
CA TYR A 142 30.52 8.68 12.05
C TYR A 142 30.66 9.94 12.91
N VAL A 143 30.92 11.07 12.24
CA VAL A 143 30.92 12.41 12.85
C VAL A 143 29.75 13.20 12.26
N PRO A 144 28.71 13.52 13.06
CA PRO A 144 27.59 14.33 12.59
C PRO A 144 28.06 15.65 11.96
N GLY A 145 27.65 15.89 10.71
CA GLY A 145 28.00 17.09 9.94
C GLY A 145 29.23 16.98 9.02
N GLN A 146 29.77 15.79 8.77
CA GLN A 146 30.87 15.56 7.81
C GLN A 146 30.44 15.11 6.40
N LEU A 147 29.15 15.09 6.08
CA LEU A 147 28.72 14.73 4.73
C LEU A 147 28.79 15.94 3.80
N THR A 148 29.67 15.80 2.80
CA THR A 148 29.65 16.58 1.57
C THR A 148 28.48 16.12 0.71
N SER A 149 27.50 16.99 0.54
CA SER A 149 26.55 16.94 -0.56
C SER A 149 27.30 17.02 -1.89
N VAL A 150 27.40 15.94 -2.68
CA VAL A 150 27.77 16.09 -4.11
C VAL A 150 27.26 14.91 -4.95
N ASP A 151 26.19 15.11 -5.71
CA ASP A 151 26.19 15.16 -7.18
C ASP A 151 24.82 15.74 -7.58
N GLY A 152 24.72 16.41 -8.73
CA GLY A 152 23.46 16.96 -9.24
C GLY A 152 22.46 15.88 -9.72
N SER A 153 22.60 14.64 -9.26
CA SER A 153 21.69 13.53 -9.49
C SER A 153 20.52 13.58 -8.50
N LYS A 154 19.30 13.52 -9.03
CA LYS A 154 18.06 13.58 -8.26
C LYS A 154 17.76 12.19 -7.71
N ASP A 155 17.45 12.12 -6.41
CA ASP A 155 16.82 10.95 -5.79
C ASP A 155 15.37 10.84 -6.32
N VAL A 156 14.82 9.63 -6.37
CA VAL A 156 13.41 9.38 -6.69
C VAL A 156 12.80 8.71 -5.48
N GLU A 157 11.94 9.46 -4.78
CA GLU A 157 11.11 8.97 -3.70
C GLU A 157 10.09 7.93 -4.22
N PRO A 158 9.47 7.13 -3.34
CA PRO A 158 8.53 6.09 -3.76
C PRO A 158 7.41 6.68 -4.63
N LEU A 159 7.35 6.22 -5.88
CA LEU A 159 6.33 6.65 -6.84
C LEU A 159 4.94 6.12 -6.46
N LEU A 160 4.88 4.91 -5.87
CA LEU A 160 3.62 4.33 -5.45
C LEU A 160 3.21 4.89 -4.09
N THR A 161 1.98 5.36 -4.01
CA THR A 161 1.31 5.73 -2.76
C THR A 161 0.51 4.56 -2.17
N CYS A 162 0.03 3.65 -3.02
CA CYS A 162 -0.75 2.49 -2.60
C CYS A 162 0.05 1.43 -1.84
N THR A 163 -0.64 0.72 -0.95
CA THR A 163 -0.13 -0.38 -0.13
C THR A 163 -1.02 -1.61 -0.28
N TRP A 164 -1.26 -2.07 -1.51
CA TRP A 164 -2.21 -3.16 -1.75
C TRP A 164 -1.70 -4.52 -1.27
N ASN A 165 -2.62 -5.47 -1.12
CA ASN A 165 -2.35 -6.84 -0.68
C ASN A 165 -2.91 -7.87 -1.68
N GLN A 166 -2.89 -9.14 -1.29
CA GLN A 166 -3.25 -10.30 -2.10
C GLN A 166 -4.38 -11.14 -1.48
N ASP A 167 -4.63 -10.99 -0.19
CA ASP A 167 -5.65 -11.69 0.57
C ASP A 167 -6.95 -10.89 0.60
N TRP A 168 -7.88 -11.35 1.43
CA TRP A 168 -9.13 -10.66 1.65
C TRP A 168 -8.90 -9.22 2.14
N PRO A 169 -9.56 -8.20 1.55
CA PRO A 169 -10.65 -8.29 0.57
C PRO A 169 -10.24 -8.11 -0.91
N TYR A 170 -8.95 -8.01 -1.22
CA TYR A 170 -8.42 -7.81 -2.58
C TYR A 170 -8.75 -8.97 -3.52
N ASN A 171 -8.91 -10.17 -2.96
CA ASN A 171 -9.21 -11.40 -3.70
C ASN A 171 -10.71 -11.66 -3.91
N TYR A 172 -11.59 -10.69 -3.67
CA TYR A 172 -13.05 -10.88 -3.74
C TYR A 172 -13.55 -11.53 -5.05
N TYR A 173 -12.93 -11.23 -6.20
CA TYR A 173 -13.31 -11.83 -7.49
C TYR A 173 -12.49 -13.07 -7.89
N CYS A 174 -11.52 -13.48 -7.07
CA CYS A 174 -10.76 -14.70 -7.30
C CYS A 174 -11.67 -15.93 -7.08
N PRO A 175 -11.26 -17.14 -7.51
CA PRO A 175 -12.03 -18.35 -7.22
C PRO A 175 -12.29 -18.57 -5.72
N GLU A 176 -13.51 -19.02 -5.40
CA GLU A 176 -13.88 -19.43 -4.04
C GLU A 176 -13.11 -20.69 -3.61
N ASP A 177 -12.59 -20.68 -2.38
CA ASP A 177 -11.97 -21.82 -1.69
C ASP A 177 -12.12 -21.65 -0.17
N GLU A 178 -12.73 -22.62 0.51
CA GLU A 178 -13.04 -22.57 1.96
C GLU A 178 -11.79 -22.53 2.87
N ASP A 179 -10.63 -22.95 2.36
CA ASP A 179 -9.37 -22.90 3.09
C ASP A 179 -8.62 -21.57 2.88
N GLY A 180 -9.07 -20.74 1.93
CA GLY A 180 -8.45 -19.47 1.54
C GLY A 180 -8.90 -18.27 2.39
N PRO A 181 -8.14 -17.16 2.38
CA PRO A 181 -8.52 -15.96 3.09
C PRO A 181 -9.83 -15.37 2.55
N GLY A 182 -10.82 -15.23 3.45
CA GLY A 182 -12.15 -14.75 3.08
C GLY A 182 -12.91 -15.71 2.17
N ASP A 183 -12.64 -17.01 2.27
CA ASP A 183 -13.23 -18.08 1.44
C ASP A 183 -12.87 -17.98 -0.05
N HIS A 184 -11.71 -17.38 -0.36
CA HIS A 184 -11.20 -17.20 -1.72
C HIS A 184 -9.70 -17.48 -1.79
N VAL A 185 -9.23 -17.96 -2.94
CA VAL A 185 -7.79 -18.08 -3.24
C VAL A 185 -7.12 -16.71 -3.30
N TYR A 186 -5.79 -16.66 -3.13
CA TYR A 186 -5.04 -15.38 -3.20
C TYR A 186 -5.07 -14.76 -4.61
N VAL A 187 -5.00 -13.42 -4.70
CA VAL A 187 -4.80 -12.69 -5.98
C VAL A 187 -3.51 -13.12 -6.67
N GLY A 188 -2.43 -13.28 -5.88
CA GLY A 188 -1.10 -13.66 -6.33
C GLY A 188 -0.18 -12.47 -6.60
N CYS A 189 1.09 -12.61 -6.22
CA CYS A 189 2.05 -11.52 -6.16
C CYS A 189 2.29 -10.84 -7.52
N VAL A 190 2.29 -11.62 -8.60
CA VAL A 190 2.43 -11.13 -9.97
C VAL A 190 1.30 -10.18 -10.33
N ALA A 191 0.06 -10.55 -9.99
CA ALA A 191 -1.12 -9.75 -10.27
C ALA A 191 -1.17 -8.50 -9.39
N THR A 192 -0.86 -8.60 -8.10
CA THR A 192 -0.80 -7.44 -7.21
C THR A 192 0.28 -6.44 -7.64
N ALA A 193 1.49 -6.89 -8.01
CA ALA A 193 2.54 -6.01 -8.51
C ALA A 193 2.14 -5.32 -9.83
N MET A 194 1.49 -6.04 -10.75
CA MET A 194 0.93 -5.44 -11.97
C MET A 194 -0.12 -4.38 -11.64
N SER A 195 -1.08 -4.70 -10.76
CA SER A 195 -2.21 -3.81 -10.48
C SER A 195 -1.81 -2.53 -9.76
N GLN A 196 -0.80 -2.58 -8.86
CA GLN A 196 -0.25 -1.38 -8.24
C GLN A 196 0.40 -0.44 -9.28
N ILE A 197 1.14 -0.99 -10.25
CA ILE A 197 1.68 -0.19 -11.37
C ILE A 197 0.55 0.36 -12.24
N MET A 198 -0.49 -0.41 -12.51
CA MET A 198 -1.62 0.08 -13.30
C MET A 198 -2.43 1.17 -12.58
N LEU A 199 -2.52 1.13 -11.25
CA LEU A 199 -3.09 2.20 -10.44
C LEU A 199 -2.26 3.49 -10.53
N HIS A 200 -0.92 3.39 -10.45
CA HIS A 200 -0.02 4.53 -10.62
C HIS A 200 -0.28 5.28 -11.93
N TRP A 201 -0.53 4.53 -13.01
CA TRP A 201 -0.87 5.11 -14.31
C TRP A 201 -2.36 5.43 -14.49
N ARG A 202 -3.24 4.99 -13.58
CA ARG A 202 -4.71 4.97 -13.78
C ARG A 202 -5.12 4.52 -15.20
N TYR A 203 -4.47 3.47 -15.70
CA TYR A 203 -4.56 3.06 -17.11
C TYR A 203 -4.63 1.52 -17.27
N PRO A 204 -5.44 1.00 -18.22
CA PRO A 204 -6.28 1.73 -19.17
C PRO A 204 -7.68 2.01 -18.64
N THR A 205 -8.39 2.96 -19.25
CA THR A 205 -9.84 3.14 -19.00
C THR A 205 -10.65 1.92 -19.45
N GLN A 206 -10.25 1.26 -20.54
CA GLN A 206 -10.88 0.05 -21.05
C GLN A 206 -9.81 -0.95 -21.51
N GLY A 207 -9.99 -2.23 -21.14
CA GLY A 207 -9.09 -3.29 -21.57
C GLY A 207 -9.26 -3.69 -23.04
N ASN A 208 -8.59 -4.75 -23.46
CA ASN A 208 -8.66 -5.26 -24.83
C ASN A 208 -8.80 -6.79 -24.88
N GLY A 209 -9.74 -7.28 -25.68
CA GLY A 209 -9.94 -8.72 -25.90
C GLY A 209 -10.44 -9.48 -24.67
N SER A 210 -10.25 -10.79 -24.67
CA SER A 210 -10.66 -11.68 -23.58
C SER A 210 -9.69 -12.85 -23.47
N LYS A 211 -9.69 -13.52 -22.31
CA LYS A 211 -8.88 -14.71 -22.05
C LYS A 211 -9.65 -15.68 -21.17
N SER A 212 -9.48 -16.97 -21.45
CA SER A 212 -10.01 -18.07 -20.66
C SER A 212 -9.01 -19.21 -20.61
N TYR A 213 -8.85 -19.83 -19.44
CA TYR A 213 -8.03 -21.02 -19.26
C TYR A 213 -8.68 -21.93 -18.21
N TYR A 214 -8.30 -23.21 -18.23
CA TYR A 214 -8.81 -24.20 -17.29
C TYR A 214 -7.75 -24.51 -16.24
N TYR A 215 -8.09 -24.38 -14.97
CA TYR A 215 -7.19 -24.60 -13.85
C TYR A 215 -7.91 -25.39 -12.73
N PRO A 216 -7.59 -26.69 -12.54
CA PRO A 216 -8.12 -27.48 -11.43
C PRO A 216 -7.63 -26.98 -10.07
N PRO A 217 -8.44 -27.08 -9.00
CA PRO A 217 -9.81 -27.59 -8.96
C PRO A 217 -10.89 -26.57 -9.39
N TYR A 218 -10.52 -25.29 -9.57
CA TYR A 218 -11.44 -24.15 -9.75
C TYR A 218 -12.15 -24.08 -11.11
N GLY A 219 -11.76 -24.91 -12.08
CA GLY A 219 -12.47 -25.03 -13.36
C GLY A 219 -12.01 -24.00 -14.39
N THR A 220 -12.95 -23.44 -15.16
CA THR A 220 -12.63 -22.47 -16.22
C THR A 220 -12.66 -21.05 -15.65
N ILE A 221 -11.52 -20.37 -15.71
CA ILE A 221 -11.34 -19.00 -15.24
C ILE A 221 -11.28 -18.09 -16.47
N SER A 222 -12.00 -16.97 -16.46
CA SER A 222 -12.13 -16.08 -17.63
C SER A 222 -12.23 -14.61 -17.25
N ALA A 223 -11.73 -13.75 -18.14
CA ALA A 223 -11.89 -12.31 -18.07
C ALA A 223 -12.13 -11.73 -19.46
N ASN A 224 -13.04 -10.76 -19.57
CA ASN A 224 -13.31 -10.03 -20.80
C ASN A 224 -12.87 -8.58 -20.66
N PHE A 225 -11.57 -8.35 -20.83
CA PHE A 225 -10.94 -7.03 -20.70
C PHE A 225 -11.56 -5.99 -21.64
N GLY A 226 -11.86 -6.38 -22.89
CA GLY A 226 -12.43 -5.50 -23.91
C GLY A 226 -13.89 -5.09 -23.67
N ALA A 227 -14.58 -5.74 -22.73
CA ALA A 227 -15.91 -5.33 -22.27
C ALA A 227 -15.88 -4.66 -20.89
N THR A 228 -14.69 -4.44 -20.33
CA THR A 228 -14.51 -3.95 -18.97
C THR A 228 -13.95 -2.54 -19.02
N THR A 229 -14.65 -1.62 -18.35
CA THR A 229 -14.14 -0.29 -18.02
C THR A 229 -13.62 -0.34 -16.59
N TYR A 230 -12.39 0.09 -16.37
CA TYR A 230 -11.77 0.09 -15.05
C TYR A 230 -12.03 1.43 -14.36
N ASP A 231 -12.65 1.36 -13.19
CA ASP A 231 -12.97 2.52 -12.37
C ASP A 231 -11.79 2.84 -11.43
N TRP A 232 -10.77 3.51 -11.97
CA TRP A 232 -9.59 3.91 -11.20
C TRP A 232 -9.94 4.89 -10.08
N ASP A 233 -10.96 5.73 -10.29
CA ASP A 233 -11.35 6.76 -9.34
C ASP A 233 -12.13 6.18 -8.14
N GLY A 234 -12.71 5.00 -8.29
CA GLY A 234 -13.25 4.19 -7.19
C GLY A 234 -12.20 3.41 -6.39
N MET A 235 -10.92 3.44 -6.78
CA MET A 235 -9.83 2.76 -6.07
C MET A 235 -9.16 3.69 -5.05
N VAL A 236 -8.63 3.11 -3.97
CA VAL A 236 -7.92 3.81 -2.88
C VAL A 236 -6.57 3.14 -2.60
N ASP A 237 -5.70 3.81 -1.87
CA ASP A 237 -4.34 3.35 -1.58
C ASP A 237 -4.28 2.19 -0.60
N ASN A 238 -5.29 2.05 0.27
CA ASN A 238 -5.43 0.90 1.14
C ASN A 238 -6.90 0.55 1.34
N SER A 239 -7.22 -0.75 1.30
CA SER A 239 -8.57 -1.25 1.56
C SER A 239 -8.57 -2.54 2.39
N ASP A 240 -7.61 -2.68 3.31
CA ASP A 240 -7.44 -3.91 4.11
C ASP A 240 -8.68 -4.26 4.96
N SER A 241 -9.52 -3.26 5.27
CA SER A 241 -10.67 -3.40 6.17
C SER A 241 -12.02 -3.53 5.46
N LYS A 242 -12.10 -3.26 4.15
CA LYS A 242 -13.37 -3.16 3.42
C LYS A 242 -13.21 -3.60 1.97
N ILE A 243 -14.25 -4.20 1.41
CA ILE A 243 -14.25 -4.60 -0.01
C ILE A 243 -14.24 -3.35 -0.89
N ASN A 244 -13.25 -3.26 -1.78
CA ASN A 244 -13.23 -2.32 -2.90
C ASN A 244 -13.33 -3.12 -4.21
N LEU A 245 -14.52 -3.10 -4.84
CA LEU A 245 -14.80 -3.90 -6.02
C LEU A 245 -13.93 -3.52 -7.23
N PRO A 246 -13.71 -2.22 -7.56
CA PRO A 246 -12.76 -1.85 -8.59
C PRO A 246 -11.36 -2.44 -8.39
N MET A 247 -10.82 -2.39 -7.17
CA MET A 247 -9.49 -2.94 -6.83
C MET A 247 -9.44 -4.46 -6.99
N ALA A 248 -10.45 -5.17 -6.48
CA ALA A 248 -10.53 -6.62 -6.63
C ALA A 248 -10.65 -7.05 -8.09
N LEU A 249 -11.38 -6.27 -8.91
CA LEU A 249 -11.60 -6.57 -10.32
C LEU A 249 -10.29 -6.48 -11.12
N ILE A 250 -9.52 -5.39 -10.93
CA ILE A 250 -8.24 -5.24 -11.63
C ILE A 250 -7.23 -6.31 -11.18
N GLY A 251 -7.19 -6.65 -9.89
CA GLY A 251 -6.39 -7.75 -9.34
C GLY A 251 -6.70 -9.09 -10.01
N PHE A 252 -7.98 -9.48 -10.04
CA PHE A 252 -8.42 -10.71 -10.70
C PHE A 252 -8.11 -10.70 -12.20
N HIS A 253 -8.36 -9.60 -12.90
CA HIS A 253 -8.06 -9.46 -14.33
C HIS A 253 -6.56 -9.57 -14.63
N ALA A 254 -5.71 -8.92 -13.83
CA ALA A 254 -4.26 -9.07 -13.94
C ALA A 254 -3.84 -10.54 -13.79
N GLY A 255 -4.41 -11.25 -12.81
CA GLY A 255 -4.19 -12.69 -12.62
C GLY A 255 -4.62 -13.54 -13.81
N VAL A 256 -5.82 -13.30 -14.37
CA VAL A 256 -6.27 -14.01 -15.57
C VAL A 256 -5.36 -13.75 -16.77
N ALA A 257 -4.89 -12.52 -16.95
CA ALA A 257 -4.05 -12.14 -18.07
C ALA A 257 -2.73 -12.94 -18.12
N VAL A 258 -2.18 -13.29 -16.96
CA VAL A 258 -0.94 -14.08 -16.80
C VAL A 258 -1.17 -15.58 -16.54
N GLU A 259 -2.39 -16.10 -16.72
CA GLU A 259 -2.73 -17.51 -16.42
C GLU A 259 -2.35 -17.92 -15.00
N MET A 260 -2.78 -17.12 -14.03
CA MET A 260 -2.51 -17.35 -12.62
C MET A 260 -2.81 -18.80 -12.21
N MET A 261 -1.82 -19.45 -11.60
CA MET A 261 -1.98 -20.73 -10.94
C MET A 261 -2.50 -20.43 -9.54
N TYR A 262 -3.83 -20.32 -9.43
CA TYR A 262 -4.50 -19.94 -8.20
C TYR A 262 -4.38 -21.03 -7.12
N ASP A 263 -4.20 -20.65 -5.86
CA ASP A 263 -4.21 -21.57 -4.73
C ASP A 263 -4.64 -20.84 -3.45
N TRP A 264 -5.26 -21.57 -2.52
CA TRP A 264 -5.66 -21.03 -1.21
C TRP A 264 -4.44 -20.79 -0.31
N ASP A 265 -3.32 -21.46 -0.56
CA ASP A 265 -2.04 -21.29 0.16
C ASP A 265 -1.03 -20.42 -0.61
N GLY A 266 -1.48 -19.72 -1.65
CA GLY A 266 -0.68 -18.77 -2.42
C GLY A 266 -0.70 -18.99 -3.92
N SER A 267 -1.07 -17.95 -4.66
CA SER A 267 -1.21 -17.99 -6.12
C SER A 267 0.05 -17.53 -6.85
N GLY A 268 0.43 -18.22 -7.93
CA GLY A 268 1.67 -17.96 -8.67
C GLY A 268 1.51 -17.83 -10.19
N ALA A 269 2.33 -17.01 -10.82
CA ALA A 269 2.43 -16.89 -12.28
C ALA A 269 3.88 -16.64 -12.71
N TYR A 270 4.17 -16.74 -14.01
CA TYR A 270 5.52 -16.46 -14.51
C TYR A 270 5.69 -14.97 -14.82
N SER A 271 6.70 -14.32 -14.22
CA SER A 271 7.06 -12.93 -14.53
C SER A 271 7.35 -12.68 -16.02
N THR A 272 7.70 -13.71 -16.78
CA THR A 272 7.93 -13.61 -18.24
C THR A 272 6.66 -13.41 -19.04
N ASP A 273 5.47 -13.67 -18.47
CA ASP A 273 4.18 -13.52 -19.13
C ASP A 273 3.62 -12.09 -19.01
N VAL A 274 4.07 -11.34 -17.99
CA VAL A 274 3.66 -9.95 -17.72
C VAL A 274 3.78 -9.04 -18.96
N PRO A 275 4.91 -8.98 -19.69
CA PRO A 275 5.02 -8.10 -20.85
C PRO A 275 4.04 -8.43 -21.98
N TYR A 276 3.69 -9.70 -22.16
CA TYR A 276 2.67 -10.06 -23.15
C TYR A 276 1.29 -9.63 -22.65
N ALA A 277 0.96 -9.92 -21.40
CA ALA A 277 -0.32 -9.60 -20.79
C ALA A 277 -0.65 -8.10 -20.86
N VAL A 278 0.27 -7.24 -20.41
CA VAL A 278 0.05 -5.77 -20.34
C VAL A 278 -0.10 -5.14 -21.72
N ARG A 279 0.65 -5.63 -22.73
CA ARG A 279 0.52 -5.19 -24.11
C ARG A 279 -0.79 -5.65 -24.74
N GLN A 280 -1.11 -6.93 -24.56
CA GLN A 280 -2.22 -7.56 -25.27
C GLN A 280 -3.58 -7.14 -24.72
N TYR A 281 -3.72 -7.07 -23.40
CA TYR A 281 -5.00 -6.94 -22.73
C TYR A 281 -5.21 -5.56 -22.08
N PHE A 282 -4.14 -4.79 -21.89
CA PHE A 282 -4.19 -3.52 -21.15
C PHE A 282 -3.60 -2.32 -21.91
N GLY A 283 -3.16 -2.47 -23.16
CA GLY A 283 -2.75 -1.32 -24.01
C GLY A 283 -1.39 -0.69 -23.67
N TYR A 284 -0.58 -1.34 -22.82
CA TYR A 284 0.74 -0.82 -22.46
C TYR A 284 1.76 -0.91 -23.60
N SER A 285 2.88 -0.20 -23.45
CA SER A 285 3.95 -0.08 -24.43
C SER A 285 4.34 -1.39 -25.13
N SER A 286 4.32 -1.35 -26.46
CA SER A 286 4.74 -2.43 -27.35
C SER A 286 6.18 -2.88 -27.11
N THR A 287 7.03 -2.02 -26.55
CA THR A 287 8.42 -2.33 -26.16
C THR A 287 8.56 -2.85 -24.72
N CYS A 288 7.46 -2.98 -23.98
CA CYS A 288 7.42 -3.63 -22.67
C CYS A 288 8.06 -5.02 -22.75
N VAL A 289 9.02 -5.28 -21.86
CA VAL A 289 9.88 -6.47 -21.95
C VAL A 289 10.45 -6.88 -20.60
N TYR A 290 10.47 -8.19 -20.34
CA TYR A 290 11.14 -8.79 -19.20
C TYR A 290 12.65 -8.88 -19.42
N LYS A 291 13.42 -8.45 -18.42
CA LYS A 291 14.88 -8.55 -18.36
C LYS A 291 15.27 -9.45 -17.19
N SER A 292 16.15 -10.42 -17.45
CA SER A 292 16.69 -11.30 -16.41
C SER A 292 18.01 -10.76 -15.87
N ARG A 293 18.16 -10.63 -14.55
CA ARG A 293 19.34 -10.08 -13.88
C ARG A 293 20.64 -10.77 -14.30
N SER A 294 20.59 -12.08 -14.52
CA SER A 294 21.75 -12.90 -14.92
C SER A 294 22.31 -12.56 -16.31
N SER A 295 21.51 -11.87 -17.14
CA SER A 295 21.92 -11.44 -18.48
C SER A 295 22.71 -10.13 -18.51
N TYR A 296 22.84 -9.45 -17.36
CA TYR A 296 23.39 -8.09 -17.28
C TYR A 296 24.50 -7.98 -16.23
N GLN A 297 25.45 -7.09 -16.49
CA GLN A 297 26.40 -6.65 -15.45
C GLN A 297 25.68 -5.70 -14.48
N LEU A 298 26.08 -5.68 -13.21
CA LEU A 298 25.40 -4.90 -12.17
C LEU A 298 25.23 -3.40 -12.52
N PRO A 299 26.25 -2.69 -13.05
CA PRO A 299 26.05 -1.29 -13.44
C PRO A 299 25.01 -1.10 -14.55
N ALA A 300 24.94 -2.04 -15.52
CA ALA A 300 23.93 -1.98 -16.57
C ALA A 300 22.52 -2.25 -16.02
N TRP A 301 22.40 -3.17 -15.05
CA TRP A 301 21.15 -3.45 -14.34
C TRP A 301 20.62 -2.22 -13.59
N LYS A 302 21.50 -1.57 -12.81
CA LYS A 302 21.20 -0.34 -12.08
C LYS A 302 20.81 0.82 -12.99
N ASN A 303 21.53 1.00 -14.10
CA ASN A 303 21.24 2.06 -15.05
C ASN A 303 19.89 1.87 -15.75
N MET A 304 19.47 0.62 -16.01
CA MET A 304 18.11 0.37 -16.52
C MET A 304 17.05 0.75 -15.48
N ALA A 305 17.20 0.32 -14.23
CA ALA A 305 16.24 0.69 -13.18
C ALA A 305 16.17 2.20 -12.96
N LYS A 306 17.32 2.87 -12.85
CA LYS A 306 17.37 4.32 -12.69
C LYS A 306 16.77 5.06 -13.90
N ALA A 307 16.91 4.54 -15.12
CA ALA A 307 16.32 5.18 -16.29
C ALA A 307 14.78 5.19 -16.21
N GLU A 308 14.15 4.06 -15.92
CA GLU A 308 12.69 3.98 -15.76
C GLU A 308 12.20 4.87 -14.61
N LEU A 309 12.86 4.82 -13.45
CA LEU A 309 12.44 5.60 -12.28
C LEU A 309 12.61 7.12 -12.46
N ASN A 310 13.59 7.57 -13.24
CA ASN A 310 13.72 9.01 -13.58
C ASN A 310 12.65 9.48 -14.57
N ASP A 311 11.98 8.55 -15.26
CA ASP A 311 10.86 8.80 -16.16
C ASP A 311 9.52 8.48 -15.45
N ASP A 312 9.50 8.52 -14.11
CA ASP A 312 8.35 8.26 -13.22
C ASP A 312 7.63 6.92 -13.52
N CYS A 313 8.40 5.95 -14.03
CA CYS A 313 7.93 4.62 -14.39
C CYS A 313 8.30 3.60 -13.30
N PRO A 314 7.35 3.20 -12.44
CA PRO A 314 7.60 2.13 -11.48
C PRO A 314 7.78 0.79 -12.19
N ILE A 315 8.67 -0.02 -11.63
CA ILE A 315 9.19 -1.21 -12.28
C ILE A 315 8.58 -2.44 -11.62
N TYR A 316 7.92 -3.29 -12.40
CA TYR A 316 7.63 -4.65 -11.93
C TYR A 316 8.96 -5.36 -11.72
N TYR A 317 9.18 -5.87 -10.51
CA TYR A 317 10.37 -6.60 -10.12
C TYR A 317 9.99 -7.98 -9.60
N SER A 318 10.89 -8.94 -9.73
CA SER A 318 10.70 -10.27 -9.16
C SER A 318 12.03 -10.87 -8.76
N GLY A 319 11.99 -11.81 -7.83
CA GLY A 319 13.16 -12.53 -7.35
C GLY A 319 12.78 -13.81 -6.62
N GLN A 320 13.79 -14.55 -6.19
CA GLN A 320 13.65 -15.83 -5.51
C GLN A 320 14.54 -15.81 -4.28
N LEU A 321 14.04 -16.43 -3.20
CA LEU A 321 14.84 -16.67 -2.02
C LEU A 321 16.00 -17.66 -2.32
N PRO A 322 17.06 -17.68 -1.50
CA PRO A 322 18.12 -18.68 -1.57
C PRO A 322 17.62 -20.13 -1.54
N ASN A 323 18.49 -21.09 -1.89
CA ASN A 323 18.24 -22.53 -1.74
C ASN A 323 16.98 -23.11 -2.42
N ASN A 324 16.57 -22.53 -3.56
CA ASN A 324 15.30 -22.84 -4.24
C ASN A 324 14.06 -22.54 -3.38
N GLY A 325 14.14 -21.52 -2.51
CA GLY A 325 12.99 -20.99 -1.80
C GLY A 325 11.96 -20.35 -2.73
N GLY A 326 10.86 -19.86 -2.14
CA GLY A 326 9.75 -19.25 -2.86
C GLY A 326 10.19 -18.09 -3.76
N GLY A 327 9.52 -17.96 -4.91
CA GLY A 327 9.61 -16.79 -5.77
C GLY A 327 8.58 -15.74 -5.37
N HIS A 328 8.89 -14.47 -5.58
CA HIS A 328 7.97 -13.37 -5.32
C HIS A 328 8.08 -12.29 -6.40
N ALA A 329 7.00 -11.54 -6.59
CA ALA A 329 6.90 -10.39 -7.47
C ALA A 329 6.39 -9.18 -6.69
N PHE A 330 6.96 -8.02 -6.99
CA PHE A 330 6.79 -6.79 -6.22
C PHE A 330 7.13 -5.59 -7.11
N VAL A 331 7.00 -4.37 -6.60
CA VAL A 331 7.28 -3.15 -7.36
C VAL A 331 8.55 -2.49 -6.83
N LEU A 332 9.42 -2.07 -7.75
CA LEU A 332 10.56 -1.20 -7.51
C LEU A 332 10.17 0.20 -7.98
N ASP A 333 10.08 1.15 -7.07
CA ASP A 333 9.41 2.44 -7.30
C ASP A 333 10.17 3.64 -6.74
N GLY A 334 11.40 3.47 -6.30
CA GLY A 334 12.24 4.58 -5.87
C GLY A 334 13.71 4.22 -5.87
N PHE A 335 14.58 5.22 -5.93
CA PHE A 335 16.00 5.04 -5.71
C PHE A 335 16.63 6.27 -5.06
N HIS A 336 17.62 6.01 -4.22
CA HIS A 336 18.49 7.00 -3.64
C HIS A 336 19.88 6.87 -4.28
N TYR A 337 20.39 7.97 -4.81
CA TYR A 337 21.64 7.99 -5.55
C TYR A 337 22.86 7.83 -4.63
N ASN A 338 22.84 8.50 -3.48
CA ASN A 338 24.00 8.65 -2.60
C ASN A 338 24.30 7.39 -1.79
N ASP A 339 23.27 6.67 -1.35
CA ASP A 339 23.41 5.44 -0.57
C ASP A 339 23.17 4.17 -1.41
N ASP A 340 22.87 4.32 -2.71
CA ASP A 340 22.64 3.23 -3.66
C ASP A 340 21.52 2.26 -3.23
N MET A 341 20.54 2.80 -2.50
CA MET A 341 19.36 2.09 -2.04
C MET A 341 18.18 2.26 -3.01
N TYR A 342 17.30 1.28 -3.00
CA TYR A 342 16.16 1.17 -3.90
C TYR A 342 14.91 0.86 -3.10
N HIS A 343 13.82 1.60 -3.34
CA HIS A 343 12.57 1.37 -2.64
C HIS A 343 11.79 0.24 -3.31
N PHE A 344 11.27 -0.67 -2.49
CA PHE A 344 10.43 -1.77 -2.93
C PHE A 344 9.10 -1.78 -2.18
N ASN A 345 8.02 -1.88 -2.94
CA ASN A 345 6.69 -2.19 -2.46
C ASN A 345 6.37 -3.67 -2.69
N PHE A 346 6.28 -4.45 -1.62
CA PHE A 346 6.14 -5.91 -1.68
C PHE A 346 4.72 -6.41 -1.91
N GLY A 347 3.70 -5.54 -1.89
CA GLY A 347 2.30 -5.92 -2.09
C GLY A 347 1.71 -6.71 -0.90
N TRP A 348 1.99 -6.22 0.31
CA TRP A 348 1.71 -6.85 1.61
C TRP A 348 1.14 -5.85 2.63
N SER A 349 0.19 -5.00 2.21
CA SER A 349 -0.37 -3.96 3.09
C SER A 349 0.70 -3.03 3.68
N GLY A 350 1.73 -2.70 2.88
CA GLY A 350 2.87 -1.89 3.32
C GLY A 350 3.89 -2.64 4.18
N SER A 351 3.61 -3.88 4.61
CA SER A 351 4.56 -4.67 5.38
C SER A 351 5.83 -4.93 4.56
N ALA A 352 6.98 -4.68 5.19
CA ALA A 352 8.31 -4.77 4.60
C ALA A 352 8.63 -3.76 3.49
N ASN A 353 7.70 -2.89 3.10
CA ASN A 353 8.02 -1.82 2.16
C ASN A 353 9.16 -0.98 2.73
N GLY A 354 10.05 -0.56 1.84
CA GLY A 354 11.20 0.24 2.25
C GLY A 354 12.37 0.10 1.31
N TRP A 355 13.51 0.53 1.80
CA TRP A 355 14.72 0.72 1.02
C TRP A 355 15.67 -0.47 1.22
N TYR A 356 16.05 -1.11 0.11
CA TYR A 356 16.93 -2.28 0.06
C TYR A 356 17.98 -2.14 -1.05
N LEU A 357 18.97 -3.02 -1.07
CA LEU A 357 19.90 -3.11 -2.20
C LEU A 357 19.21 -3.77 -3.39
N ILE A 358 19.44 -3.30 -4.61
CA ILE A 358 18.86 -3.96 -5.80
C ILE A 358 19.39 -5.39 -6.02
N THR A 359 20.58 -5.71 -5.48
CA THR A 359 21.15 -7.06 -5.49
C THR A 359 20.54 -7.98 -4.44
N ASP A 360 19.88 -7.42 -3.45
CA ASP A 360 19.27 -8.10 -2.32
C ASP A 360 18.00 -7.36 -1.93
N ALA A 361 16.96 -7.54 -2.75
CA ALA A 361 15.70 -6.84 -2.66
C ALA A 361 14.85 -7.46 -1.54
N GLY A 362 15.28 -7.28 -0.29
CA GLY A 362 14.66 -7.95 0.85
C GLY A 362 14.84 -9.47 0.79
N GLY A 363 16.06 -9.99 0.74
CA GLY A 363 16.33 -11.43 0.76
C GLY A 363 16.10 -12.16 -0.58
N PHE A 364 15.42 -11.55 -1.55
CA PHE A 364 15.21 -12.11 -2.88
C PHE A 364 16.45 -11.91 -3.79
N THR A 365 17.54 -12.61 -3.48
CA THR A 365 18.85 -12.46 -4.15
C THR A 365 18.98 -13.26 -5.46
N ASN A 366 18.15 -14.28 -5.67
CA ASN A 366 18.25 -15.21 -6.81
C ASN A 366 17.17 -14.96 -7.85
N GLY A 367 17.37 -15.47 -9.06
CA GLY A 367 16.34 -15.49 -10.10
C GLY A 367 15.80 -14.11 -10.52
N GLN A 368 16.48 -13.03 -10.14
CA GLN A 368 15.92 -11.68 -10.24
C GLN A 368 15.59 -11.28 -11.68
N GLY A 369 14.54 -10.51 -11.83
CA GLY A 369 14.13 -9.94 -13.10
C GLY A 369 13.29 -8.68 -12.92
N MET A 370 13.25 -7.85 -13.97
CA MET A 370 12.45 -6.65 -14.03
C MET A 370 11.69 -6.58 -15.36
N VAL A 371 10.52 -5.95 -15.38
CA VAL A 371 9.85 -5.56 -16.61
C VAL A 371 10.05 -4.06 -16.80
N ILE A 372 10.65 -3.69 -17.94
CA ILE A 372 10.92 -2.30 -18.31
C ILE A 372 9.98 -1.85 -19.43
N ASN A 373 9.85 -0.53 -19.60
CA ASN A 373 8.86 0.13 -20.45
C ASN A 373 7.42 -0.26 -20.07
N PHE A 374 7.10 -0.29 -18.78
CA PHE A 374 5.74 -0.57 -18.30
C PHE A 374 4.97 0.74 -18.11
N PHE A 375 4.78 1.47 -19.21
CA PHE A 375 4.03 2.73 -19.28
C PHE A 375 2.94 2.69 -20.37
N PRO A 376 1.87 3.49 -20.26
CA PRO A 376 0.81 3.59 -21.26
C PRO A 376 1.35 3.93 -22.65
N GLN A 377 0.85 3.25 -23.69
CA GLN A 377 1.14 3.65 -25.07
C GLN A 377 -0.15 4.11 -25.74
N ASP A 378 -0.57 5.30 -25.33
CA ASP A 378 -1.74 6.02 -25.81
C ASP A 378 -1.33 7.47 -26.10
N ASP A 379 -1.56 7.94 -27.32
CA ASP A 379 -1.17 9.30 -27.74
C ASP A 379 -2.04 10.37 -27.04
N ASP A 380 -3.19 9.97 -26.49
CA ASP A 380 -4.11 10.84 -25.76
C ASP A 380 -3.88 10.80 -24.23
N TYR A 381 -2.90 10.01 -23.74
CA TYR A 381 -2.52 9.95 -22.33
C TYR A 381 -1.34 10.90 -22.04
N PRO A 382 -1.33 11.63 -20.91
CA PRO A 382 -2.38 11.70 -19.88
C PRO A 382 -3.61 12.45 -20.38
N TYR A 383 -4.78 12.13 -19.82
CA TYR A 383 -6.07 12.64 -20.32
C TYR A 383 -6.34 14.10 -19.92
N GLY A 384 -5.53 14.66 -19.02
CA GLY A 384 -5.71 16.00 -18.48
C GLY A 384 -6.95 16.11 -17.58
N CYS A 385 -7.09 17.25 -16.93
CA CYS A 385 -8.22 17.50 -16.04
C CYS A 385 -9.54 17.58 -16.84
N GLN A 386 -10.58 16.87 -16.39
CA GLN A 386 -11.90 16.89 -17.02
C GLN A 386 -12.83 17.82 -16.23
N PRO A 387 -13.60 18.69 -16.91
CA PRO A 387 -14.56 19.56 -16.23
C PRO A 387 -15.80 18.78 -15.76
N ASP A 388 -16.35 19.16 -14.61
CA ASP A 388 -17.66 18.71 -14.11
C ASP A 388 -17.81 17.19 -13.95
N VAL A 389 -16.80 16.52 -13.37
CA VAL A 389 -16.86 15.09 -13.06
C VAL A 389 -17.70 14.86 -11.80
N THR A 390 -18.52 13.79 -11.78
CA THR A 390 -19.26 13.38 -10.58
C THR A 390 -18.87 11.97 -10.18
N TYR A 391 -18.41 11.82 -8.93
CA TYR A 391 -18.06 10.55 -8.32
C TYR A 391 -19.21 10.03 -7.46
N THR A 392 -19.59 8.77 -7.67
CA THR A 392 -20.72 8.12 -7.01
C THR A 392 -20.32 6.96 -6.11
N ASN A 393 -19.03 6.61 -6.08
CA ASN A 393 -18.52 5.60 -5.16
C ASN A 393 -18.47 6.15 -3.74
N ALA A 394 -18.81 5.34 -2.74
CA ALA A 394 -18.71 5.74 -1.33
C ALA A 394 -17.25 5.89 -0.85
N LEU A 395 -16.28 5.41 -1.60
CA LEU A 395 -14.86 5.57 -1.35
C LEU A 395 -14.14 5.64 -2.69
N GLY A 396 -13.08 6.43 -2.75
CA GLY A 396 -12.35 6.61 -4.00
C GLY A 396 -11.18 7.57 -3.86
N SER A 397 -10.42 7.67 -4.95
CA SER A 397 -9.27 8.55 -5.07
C SER A 397 -9.31 9.24 -6.43
N PHE A 398 -8.84 10.48 -6.52
CA PHE A 398 -8.72 11.17 -7.80
C PHE A 398 -7.58 12.17 -7.78
N GLU A 399 -7.12 12.51 -8.97
CA GLU A 399 -6.01 13.43 -9.22
C GLU A 399 -6.42 14.48 -10.25
N ASP A 400 -5.56 15.47 -10.47
CA ASP A 400 -5.80 16.55 -11.42
C ASP A 400 -5.78 16.08 -12.89
N GLY A 401 -5.38 14.83 -13.17
CA GLY A 401 -5.47 14.21 -14.49
C GLY A 401 -4.25 14.43 -15.38
N SER A 402 -3.20 15.10 -14.91
CA SER A 402 -1.91 15.15 -15.59
C SER A 402 -1.16 13.82 -15.57
N GLY A 403 -1.61 12.87 -14.74
CA GLY A 403 -0.93 11.60 -14.50
C GLY A 403 0.48 11.81 -13.91
N PRO A 404 1.20 10.72 -13.61
CA PRO A 404 2.58 10.82 -13.14
C PRO A 404 3.59 11.21 -14.23
N MET A 405 3.13 11.60 -15.44
CA MET A 405 4.00 11.80 -16.62
C MET A 405 4.24 13.28 -16.93
N GLU A 406 3.27 14.12 -16.65
CA GLU A 406 3.31 15.54 -16.98
C GLU A 406 2.88 16.35 -15.75
N ASN A 407 3.34 17.60 -15.70
CA ASN A 407 2.80 18.57 -14.74
C ASN A 407 1.38 18.97 -15.16
N TYR A 408 0.59 19.48 -14.22
CA TYR A 408 -0.77 19.95 -14.52
C TYR A 408 -0.79 21.06 -15.57
N ASP A 409 -1.94 21.18 -16.25
CA ASP A 409 -2.17 22.18 -17.30
C ASP A 409 -2.08 23.61 -16.75
N GLN A 410 -1.34 24.48 -17.45
CA GLN A 410 -1.13 25.89 -17.06
C GLN A 410 -2.43 26.67 -16.81
N TYR A 411 -3.51 26.28 -17.49
CA TYR A 411 -4.84 26.93 -17.39
C TYR A 411 -5.90 25.95 -16.88
N ALA A 412 -5.50 24.95 -16.08
CA ALA A 412 -6.41 23.98 -15.49
C ALA A 412 -7.56 24.70 -14.77
N SER A 413 -8.78 24.29 -15.08
CA SER A 413 -10.00 24.81 -14.45
C SER A 413 -11.00 23.66 -14.42
N CYS A 414 -10.93 22.88 -13.34
CA CYS A 414 -11.60 21.61 -13.21
C CYS A 414 -12.31 21.48 -11.87
N SER A 415 -13.38 20.68 -11.89
CA SER A 415 -14.32 20.52 -10.80
C SER A 415 -14.71 19.06 -10.67
N TRP A 416 -14.71 18.55 -9.45
CA TRP A 416 -15.10 17.19 -9.10
C TRP A 416 -16.14 17.24 -7.99
N LEU A 417 -17.33 16.73 -8.27
CA LEU A 417 -18.40 16.56 -7.31
C LEU A 417 -18.37 15.15 -6.74
N ILE A 418 -18.16 15.02 -5.44
CA ILE A 418 -18.34 13.78 -4.70
C ILE A 418 -19.80 13.72 -4.25
N ASP A 419 -20.57 12.81 -4.84
CA ASP A 419 -22.00 12.57 -4.58
C ASP A 419 -22.27 11.05 -4.44
N PRO A 420 -21.75 10.41 -3.39
CA PRO A 420 -21.85 8.96 -3.16
C PRO A 420 -23.25 8.49 -2.74
N GLN A 421 -24.19 9.42 -2.55
CA GLN A 421 -25.53 9.14 -2.09
C GLN A 421 -26.29 8.34 -3.16
N THR A 422 -26.67 7.10 -2.86
CA THR A 422 -27.54 6.28 -3.70
C THR A 422 -29.00 6.34 -3.21
N GLU A 423 -29.92 5.62 -3.86
CA GLU A 423 -31.29 5.44 -3.36
C GLU A 423 -31.36 4.53 -2.12
N LEU A 424 -30.28 3.84 -1.76
CA LEU A 424 -30.26 2.80 -0.71
C LEU A 424 -29.37 3.17 0.48
N ASP A 425 -28.26 3.85 0.21
CA ASP A 425 -27.26 4.23 1.22
C ASP A 425 -27.66 5.52 1.93
N SER A 426 -27.10 5.81 3.11
CA SER A 426 -27.41 7.04 3.86
C SER A 426 -26.14 7.75 4.27
N ILE A 427 -25.52 8.43 3.31
CA ILE A 427 -24.27 9.15 3.57
C ILE A 427 -24.56 10.29 4.56
N GLU A 428 -23.97 10.21 5.74
CA GLU A 428 -24.11 11.20 6.81
C GLU A 428 -23.14 12.37 6.60
N TYR A 429 -21.89 12.05 6.27
CA TYR A 429 -20.83 13.02 6.01
C TYR A 429 -19.74 12.43 5.11
N ILE A 430 -18.89 13.28 4.55
CA ILE A 430 -17.73 12.87 3.73
C ILE A 430 -16.45 13.37 4.38
N SER A 431 -15.46 12.50 4.54
CA SER A 431 -14.07 12.89 4.85
C SER A 431 -13.20 12.80 3.61
N LEU A 432 -12.22 13.69 3.50
CA LEU A 432 -11.27 13.76 2.39
C LEU A 432 -9.87 14.10 2.90
N GLU A 433 -8.85 13.45 2.36
CA GLU A 433 -7.45 13.69 2.69
C GLU A 433 -6.59 13.93 1.43
N PHE A 434 -5.51 14.69 1.60
CA PHE A 434 -4.48 14.85 0.58
C PHE A 434 -3.44 13.75 0.73
N ILE A 435 -3.34 12.88 -0.27
CA ILE A 435 -2.27 11.87 -0.37
C ILE A 435 -0.98 12.53 -0.85
N THR A 436 -1.06 13.32 -1.92
CA THR A 436 0.03 14.14 -2.43
C THR A 436 -0.46 15.54 -2.77
N LEU A 437 0.42 16.52 -2.64
CA LEU A 437 0.15 17.90 -3.01
C LEU A 437 1.46 18.55 -3.48
N ASP A 438 1.51 18.96 -4.74
CA ASP A 438 2.58 19.76 -5.34
C ASP A 438 1.99 20.70 -6.39
N THR A 439 1.77 21.94 -5.97
CA THR A 439 1.21 23.03 -6.78
C THR A 439 2.05 24.28 -6.59
N GLU A 440 2.06 25.16 -7.59
CA GLU A 440 2.60 26.51 -7.39
C GLU A 440 1.74 27.27 -6.36
N PRO A 441 2.32 28.22 -5.60
CA PRO A 441 1.61 28.88 -4.51
C PRO A 441 0.31 29.59 -4.88
N ASP A 442 0.20 30.04 -6.13
CA ASP A 442 -0.95 30.78 -6.67
C ASP A 442 -1.93 29.89 -7.47
N ASP A 443 -1.64 28.59 -7.61
CA ASP A 443 -2.55 27.59 -8.18
C ASP A 443 -3.34 26.92 -7.04
N ILE A 444 -4.67 27.05 -7.09
CA ILE A 444 -5.51 26.91 -5.90
C ILE A 444 -6.46 25.73 -6.02
N ILE A 445 -6.49 24.91 -4.98
CA ILE A 445 -7.52 23.88 -4.75
C ILE A 445 -8.49 24.40 -3.68
N THR A 446 -9.75 24.60 -4.04
CA THR A 446 -10.82 25.00 -3.10
C THR A 446 -11.79 23.85 -2.89
N ILE A 447 -12.07 23.54 -1.63
CA ILE A 447 -12.99 22.46 -1.24
C ILE A 447 -14.22 23.08 -0.57
N TYR A 448 -15.41 22.70 -1.04
CA TYR A 448 -16.70 23.23 -0.60
C TYR A 448 -17.55 22.16 0.09
N ASP A 449 -18.26 22.57 1.14
CA ASP A 449 -19.21 21.79 1.93
C ASP A 449 -20.59 21.73 1.24
N GLY A 450 -20.64 21.09 0.07
CA GLY A 450 -21.85 20.99 -0.73
C GLY A 450 -21.59 20.70 -2.20
N GLU A 451 -22.57 21.03 -3.04
CA GLU A 451 -22.58 20.69 -4.47
C GLU A 451 -22.00 21.80 -5.36
N THR A 452 -21.98 23.04 -4.86
CA THR A 452 -21.75 24.23 -5.68
C THR A 452 -20.73 25.18 -5.05
N THR A 453 -20.16 26.07 -5.87
CA THR A 453 -19.28 27.15 -5.40
C THR A 453 -20.00 28.23 -4.58
N SER A 454 -21.31 28.11 -4.37
CA SER A 454 -22.09 28.94 -3.45
C SER A 454 -22.18 28.36 -2.03
N ASP A 455 -21.79 27.10 -1.86
CA ASP A 455 -21.76 26.41 -0.57
C ASP A 455 -20.54 26.85 0.27
N PRO A 456 -20.52 26.58 1.60
CA PRO A 456 -19.42 27.01 2.47
C PRO A 456 -18.06 26.43 2.04
N VAL A 457 -16.99 27.22 2.11
CA VAL A 457 -15.62 26.74 1.85
C VAL A 457 -15.08 26.03 3.10
N LEU A 458 -14.64 24.78 2.93
CA LEU A 458 -13.96 23.98 3.96
C LEU A 458 -12.47 24.32 4.02
N GLY A 459 -11.84 24.58 2.87
CA GLY A 459 -10.42 24.93 2.80
C GLY A 459 -9.97 25.38 1.43
N VAL A 460 -8.81 26.03 1.42
CA VAL A 460 -8.10 26.54 0.24
C VAL A 460 -6.64 26.12 0.38
N TYR A 461 -6.12 25.39 -0.61
CA TYR A 461 -4.83 24.71 -0.54
C TYR A 461 -3.98 25.00 -1.77
N SER A 462 -2.66 25.10 -1.56
CA SER A 462 -1.62 25.22 -2.59
C SER A 462 -0.25 24.91 -1.99
N GLY A 463 0.79 24.83 -2.83
CA GLY A 463 2.16 24.51 -2.43
C GLY A 463 2.40 23.00 -2.33
N THR A 464 3.30 22.60 -1.43
CA THR A 464 3.79 21.21 -1.28
C THR A 464 3.44 20.56 0.06
N SER A 465 2.72 21.25 0.93
CA SER A 465 2.45 20.80 2.31
C SER A 465 1.01 20.35 2.45
N THR A 466 0.80 19.06 2.71
CA THR A 466 -0.53 18.52 3.00
C THR A 466 -1.04 19.02 4.37
N PRO A 467 -2.36 19.13 4.58
CA PRO A 467 -2.94 19.68 5.81
C PRO A 467 -2.71 18.82 7.06
N GLY A 468 -2.45 17.51 6.89
CA GLY A 468 -2.19 16.55 7.96
C GLY A 468 -3.42 16.02 8.72
N ASP A 469 -4.56 16.71 8.64
CA ASP A 469 -5.86 16.29 9.18
C ASP A 469 -6.89 16.15 8.05
N ASP A 470 -7.88 15.26 8.24
CA ASP A 470 -9.01 15.09 7.32
C ASP A 470 -9.86 16.36 7.18
N ILE A 471 -10.31 16.60 5.96
CA ILE A 471 -11.27 17.65 5.59
C ILE A 471 -12.65 17.03 5.58
N VAL A 472 -13.56 17.57 6.39
CA VAL A 472 -14.88 16.96 6.63
C VAL A 472 -15.99 17.87 6.13
N ALA A 473 -16.76 17.40 5.14
CA ALA A 473 -18.03 18.00 4.75
C ALA A 473 -19.13 17.56 5.73
N THR A 474 -20.07 18.44 6.04
CA THR A 474 -21.16 18.17 6.99
C THR A 474 -22.34 17.43 6.38
N GLY A 475 -22.39 17.33 5.05
CA GLY A 475 -23.44 16.63 4.31
C GLY A 475 -22.90 15.51 3.43
N ASN A 476 -23.77 15.03 2.56
CA ASN A 476 -23.51 13.92 1.65
C ASN A 476 -22.92 14.33 0.30
N LYS A 477 -22.50 15.59 0.15
CA LYS A 477 -21.86 16.11 -1.07
C LYS A 477 -20.67 16.98 -0.72
N MET A 478 -19.63 16.90 -1.56
CA MET A 478 -18.43 17.73 -1.45
C MET A 478 -17.96 18.09 -2.86
N LEU A 479 -17.69 19.38 -3.09
CA LEU A 479 -17.17 19.87 -4.37
C LEU A 479 -15.70 20.27 -4.22
N VAL A 480 -14.84 19.73 -5.08
CA VAL A 480 -13.44 20.12 -5.20
C VAL A 480 -13.26 20.89 -6.50
N VAL A 481 -12.60 22.05 -6.43
CA VAL A 481 -12.32 22.91 -7.58
C VAL A 481 -10.82 23.21 -7.62
N PHE A 482 -10.19 22.98 -8.76
CA PHE A 482 -8.80 23.33 -9.02
C PHE A 482 -8.71 24.40 -10.11
N GLU A 483 -8.01 25.50 -9.79
CA GLU A 483 -7.79 26.62 -10.70
C GLU A 483 -6.29 26.96 -10.75
N ALA A 484 -5.70 26.81 -11.92
CA ALA A 484 -4.34 27.28 -12.21
C ALA A 484 -4.36 28.70 -12.82
N ASP A 485 -3.37 29.52 -12.47
CA ASP A 485 -3.36 30.96 -12.74
C ASP A 485 -2.95 31.34 -14.18
N GLY A 486 -2.46 30.38 -14.97
CA GLY A 486 -2.01 30.59 -16.34
C GLY A 486 -0.51 30.82 -16.51
N ASP A 487 0.29 30.72 -15.46
CA ASP A 487 1.75 30.89 -15.52
C ASP A 487 2.45 29.73 -16.24
N ALA A 488 3.66 30.01 -16.73
CA ALA A 488 4.42 29.05 -17.54
C ALA A 488 5.06 27.92 -16.71
N VAL A 489 5.01 28.02 -15.39
CA VAL A 489 5.56 27.03 -14.46
C VAL A 489 4.38 26.32 -13.82
N THR A 490 4.39 25.00 -13.89
CA THR A 490 3.44 24.12 -13.22
C THR A 490 4.23 23.03 -12.50
N ALA A 491 3.59 22.29 -11.60
CA ALA A 491 4.21 21.26 -10.76
C ALA A 491 3.51 19.90 -10.94
N SER A 492 3.94 18.89 -10.16
CA SER A 492 3.53 17.50 -10.37
C SER A 492 2.07 17.20 -10.04
N GLY A 493 1.31 18.14 -9.47
CA GLY A 493 -0.13 17.99 -9.24
C GLY A 493 -0.44 17.43 -7.85
N TRP A 494 -1.57 16.76 -7.73
CA TRP A 494 -2.09 16.35 -6.43
C TRP A 494 -2.98 15.13 -6.54
N LYS A 495 -3.09 14.39 -5.44
CA LYS A 495 -3.98 13.24 -5.30
C LYS A 495 -4.76 13.34 -3.99
N LEU A 496 -6.07 13.13 -4.10
CA LEU A 496 -7.01 13.11 -2.99
C LEU A 496 -7.59 11.72 -2.81
N GLU A 497 -7.92 11.38 -1.56
CA GLU A 497 -8.75 10.24 -1.21
C GLU A 497 -9.94 10.69 -0.37
N TYR A 498 -11.09 10.06 -0.58
CA TYR A 498 -12.31 10.38 0.17
C TYR A 498 -13.04 9.13 0.63
N THR A 499 -13.78 9.30 1.73
CA THR A 499 -14.68 8.29 2.28
C THR A 499 -16.00 8.95 2.66
N GLY A 500 -17.09 8.44 2.07
CA GLY A 500 -18.45 8.66 2.52
C GLY A 500 -18.78 7.77 3.71
N HIS A 501 -19.24 8.38 4.79
CA HIS A 501 -19.58 7.68 6.02
C HIS A 501 -21.09 7.48 6.10
N LEU A 502 -21.52 6.22 6.20
CA LEU A 502 -22.92 5.88 6.37
C LEU A 502 -23.41 6.26 7.77
N ALA A 503 -24.64 6.74 7.86
CA ALA A 503 -25.29 7.03 9.12
C ALA A 503 -25.36 5.77 9.98
N SER A 504 -24.88 5.82 11.22
CA SER A 504 -24.99 4.67 12.12
C SER A 504 -26.39 4.57 12.70
N TYR A 505 -27.07 3.47 12.40
CA TYR A 505 -28.40 3.16 12.91
C TYR A 505 -28.33 2.26 14.15
N CYS A 506 -29.28 2.48 15.08
CA CYS A 506 -29.60 1.61 16.22
C CYS A 506 -28.45 0.98 17.06
N GLY A 507 -27.30 1.65 17.23
CA GLY A 507 -26.12 1.06 17.90
C GLY A 507 -26.15 0.87 19.43
N SER A 508 -27.28 1.07 20.11
CA SER A 508 -27.38 0.88 21.57
C SER A 508 -28.78 0.46 22.03
N LEU A 509 -28.88 -0.12 23.24
CA LEU A 509 -30.18 -0.49 23.82
C LEU A 509 -31.03 0.75 24.09
N GLU A 510 -32.11 0.91 23.34
CA GLU A 510 -33.10 1.95 23.59
C GLU A 510 -34.16 1.46 24.60
N ILE A 511 -34.40 2.21 25.68
CA ILE A 511 -35.43 1.87 26.68
C ILE A 511 -36.65 2.76 26.48
N LEU A 512 -37.74 2.15 26.02
CA LEU A 512 -39.01 2.80 25.72
C LEU A 512 -39.95 2.71 26.93
N THR A 513 -40.23 3.84 27.57
CA THR A 513 -41.07 3.92 28.79
C THR A 513 -42.42 4.60 28.57
N ALA A 514 -42.67 5.12 27.35
CA ALA A 514 -43.94 5.73 26.99
C ALA A 514 -45.06 4.67 26.85
N GLN A 515 -46.30 5.04 27.16
CA GLN A 515 -47.46 4.13 27.07
C GLN A 515 -47.76 3.68 25.63
N THR A 516 -47.35 4.46 24.64
CA THR A 516 -47.47 4.18 23.20
C THR A 516 -46.27 4.80 22.49
N GLY A 517 -45.79 4.21 21.40
CA GLY A 517 -44.70 4.74 20.60
C GLY A 517 -44.52 3.95 19.31
N ILE A 518 -43.63 4.45 18.45
CA ILE A 518 -43.13 3.78 17.25
C ILE A 518 -41.62 3.58 17.47
N LEU A 519 -41.11 2.44 17.05
CA LEU A 519 -39.69 2.13 17.04
C LEU A 519 -39.31 1.57 15.67
N GLY A 520 -38.05 1.71 15.29
CA GLY A 520 -37.47 1.18 14.06
C GLY A 520 -35.96 1.22 14.16
N ASP A 521 -35.28 0.60 13.20
CA ASP A 521 -33.82 0.61 13.05
C ASP A 521 -33.22 2.03 13.00
N GLY A 522 -34.00 3.01 12.56
CA GLY A 522 -33.58 4.41 12.47
C GLY A 522 -33.14 4.82 11.07
N SER A 523 -33.17 3.90 10.09
CA SER A 523 -32.92 4.24 8.68
C SER A 523 -34.08 5.04 8.06
N GLY A 524 -35.24 5.03 8.71
CA GLY A 524 -36.42 5.75 8.25
C GLY A 524 -37.16 4.94 7.18
N GLN A 525 -37.86 5.63 6.28
CA GLN A 525 -38.59 4.99 5.17
C GLN A 525 -37.83 5.03 3.85
N ASP A 526 -36.79 5.86 3.78
CA ASP A 526 -36.11 6.20 2.55
C ASP A 526 -34.81 5.39 2.37
N TRP A 527 -34.29 4.77 3.42
CA TRP A 527 -32.97 4.11 3.42
C TRP A 527 -33.01 2.69 3.99
N ASN A 528 -32.06 1.86 3.54
CA ASN A 528 -31.81 0.56 4.14
C ASN A 528 -31.03 0.72 5.46
N TYR A 529 -31.16 -0.26 6.36
CA TYR A 529 -30.23 -0.40 7.47
C TYR A 529 -28.85 -0.85 6.94
N ASN A 530 -27.79 -0.53 7.67
CA ASN A 530 -26.44 -0.91 7.26
C ASN A 530 -26.16 -2.39 7.56
N ASN A 531 -25.32 -3.04 6.77
CA ASN A 531 -24.87 -4.41 7.05
C ASN A 531 -24.26 -4.52 8.46
N GLY A 532 -24.61 -5.60 9.16
CA GLY A 532 -24.14 -5.84 10.53
C GLY A 532 -24.78 -4.94 11.60
N SER A 533 -25.86 -4.21 11.26
CA SER A 533 -26.63 -3.43 12.23
C SER A 533 -27.15 -4.31 13.36
N ASN A 534 -26.92 -3.90 14.61
CA ASN A 534 -27.39 -4.61 15.80
C ASN A 534 -28.30 -3.72 16.64
N CYS A 535 -29.58 -3.73 16.29
CA CYS A 535 -30.58 -2.94 16.95
C CYS A 535 -31.16 -3.64 18.19
N MET A 536 -31.28 -2.92 19.32
CA MET A 536 -31.88 -3.47 20.54
C MET A 536 -32.85 -2.47 21.18
N TRP A 537 -34.06 -2.94 21.49
CA TRP A 537 -35.07 -2.15 22.20
C TRP A 537 -35.59 -2.90 23.43
N LYS A 538 -35.81 -2.18 24.53
CA LYS A 538 -36.52 -2.66 25.72
C LYS A 538 -37.78 -1.82 25.93
N ILE A 539 -38.95 -2.43 25.75
CA ILE A 539 -40.25 -1.77 25.96
C ILE A 539 -40.71 -2.03 27.39
N GLU A 540 -40.74 -0.99 28.23
CA GLU A 540 -41.11 -1.07 29.66
C GLU A 540 -41.93 0.15 30.11
N PRO A 541 -43.19 0.30 29.65
CA PRO A 541 -44.01 1.44 30.02
C PRO A 541 -44.44 1.36 31.49
N GLN A 542 -44.41 2.49 32.20
CA GLN A 542 -44.83 2.50 33.60
C GLN A 542 -46.30 2.12 33.75
N PHE A 543 -46.57 1.21 34.70
CA PHE A 543 -47.90 0.71 35.05
C PHE A 543 -48.61 -0.11 33.95
N ALA A 544 -47.90 -0.51 32.89
CA ALA A 544 -48.45 -1.43 31.90
C ALA A 544 -48.63 -2.83 32.51
N THR A 545 -49.80 -3.44 32.29
CA THR A 545 -50.07 -4.84 32.66
C THR A 545 -49.80 -5.81 31.52
N GLY A 546 -49.46 -5.28 30.34
CA GLY A 546 -49.16 -6.02 29.11
C GLY A 546 -48.77 -5.05 28.01
N ILE A 547 -48.08 -5.56 26.98
CA ILE A 547 -47.61 -4.82 25.82
C ILE A 547 -48.17 -5.49 24.58
N THR A 548 -48.67 -4.70 23.65
CA THR A 548 -49.08 -5.12 22.32
C THR A 548 -48.27 -4.33 21.31
N PHE A 549 -47.74 -4.98 20.29
CA PHE A 549 -47.08 -4.34 19.16
C PHE A 549 -47.58 -4.95 17.86
N GLU A 550 -47.48 -4.18 16.79
CA GLU A 550 -47.73 -4.60 15.41
C GLU A 550 -46.60 -4.03 14.56
N PHE A 551 -46.20 -4.74 13.51
CA PHE A 551 -45.30 -4.15 12.52
C PHE A 551 -46.10 -3.21 11.63
N THR A 552 -45.57 -2.01 11.39
CA THR A 552 -46.10 -1.08 10.39
C THR A 552 -45.39 -1.19 9.04
N GLN A 553 -44.18 -1.73 9.06
CA GLN A 553 -43.33 -2.08 7.93
C GLN A 553 -42.32 -3.13 8.41
N PHE A 554 -41.97 -4.10 7.57
CA PHE A 554 -40.91 -5.06 7.87
C PHE A 554 -40.26 -5.53 6.56
N HIS A 555 -38.97 -5.22 6.42
CA HIS A 555 -38.17 -5.63 5.28
C HIS A 555 -36.73 -5.85 5.75
N THR A 556 -36.27 -7.09 5.68
CA THR A 556 -34.93 -7.54 6.05
C THR A 556 -34.44 -8.57 5.04
N GLU A 557 -33.14 -8.81 4.94
CA GLU A 557 -32.59 -9.91 4.13
C GLU A 557 -33.14 -11.25 4.63
N GLU A 558 -33.81 -11.99 3.75
CA GLU A 558 -34.52 -13.23 4.11
C GLU A 558 -33.55 -14.31 4.59
N ASP A 559 -33.82 -14.85 5.78
CA ASP A 559 -33.05 -15.89 6.48
C ASP A 559 -31.59 -15.51 6.82
N VAL A 560 -31.21 -14.24 6.65
CA VAL A 560 -29.90 -13.70 7.01
C VAL A 560 -30.03 -12.71 8.16
N ASP A 561 -30.95 -11.76 8.04
CA ASP A 561 -31.23 -10.74 9.05
C ASP A 561 -32.52 -11.08 9.81
N GLU A 562 -32.48 -10.93 11.13
CA GLU A 562 -33.58 -11.36 12.01
C GLU A 562 -33.95 -10.31 13.06
N VAL A 563 -35.25 -10.15 13.29
CA VAL A 563 -35.80 -9.46 14.45
C VAL A 563 -36.36 -10.48 15.44
N ASN A 564 -35.70 -10.58 16.60
CA ASN A 564 -36.06 -11.51 17.67
C ASN A 564 -36.81 -10.79 18.80
N VAL A 565 -38.01 -11.30 19.14
CA VAL A 565 -38.89 -10.72 20.17
C VAL A 565 -38.86 -11.58 21.43
N TYR A 566 -38.47 -10.99 22.56
CA TYR A 566 -38.34 -11.68 23.84
C TYR A 566 -39.30 -11.12 24.91
N ASP A 567 -39.77 -11.98 25.80
CA ASP A 567 -40.38 -11.55 27.08
C ASP A 567 -39.26 -11.13 28.04
N ALA A 568 -39.15 -9.82 28.29
CA ALA A 568 -38.10 -9.24 29.13
C ALA A 568 -38.16 -9.70 30.60
N GLY A 569 -39.28 -10.26 31.09
CA GLY A 569 -39.43 -10.75 32.45
C GLY A 569 -38.75 -12.09 32.71
N ASN A 570 -38.58 -12.93 31.67
CA ASN A 570 -38.04 -14.28 31.78
C ASN A 570 -37.05 -14.66 30.66
N ASN A 571 -36.74 -13.75 29.74
CA ASN A 571 -35.91 -13.93 28.55
C ASN A 571 -36.38 -15.05 27.61
N GLN A 572 -37.68 -15.36 27.59
CA GLN A 572 -38.23 -16.33 26.64
C GLN A 572 -38.35 -15.71 25.25
N LEU A 573 -37.80 -16.36 24.22
CA LEU A 573 -38.05 -16.02 22.82
C LEU A 573 -39.52 -16.29 22.48
N LEU A 574 -40.22 -15.26 22.03
CA LEU A 574 -41.63 -15.30 21.65
C LEU A 574 -41.79 -15.51 20.14
N ALA A 575 -41.00 -14.82 19.33
CA ALA A 575 -41.04 -14.89 17.88
C ALA A 575 -39.72 -14.43 17.24
N THR A 576 -39.47 -14.91 16.03
CA THR A 576 -38.38 -14.50 15.14
C THR A 576 -39.00 -14.13 13.79
N TYR A 577 -38.60 -12.99 13.24
CA TYR A 577 -39.08 -12.49 11.95
C TYR A 577 -37.89 -12.20 11.05
N SER A 578 -38.02 -12.55 9.77
CA SER A 578 -37.05 -12.27 8.70
C SER A 578 -37.78 -12.15 7.35
N GLY A 579 -37.13 -11.56 6.35
CA GLY A 579 -37.66 -11.34 5.00
C GLY A 579 -38.52 -10.07 4.86
N GLU A 580 -39.41 -10.07 3.86
CA GLU A 580 -40.33 -8.97 3.55
C GLU A 580 -41.79 -9.34 3.90
N TYR A 581 -42.48 -8.46 4.65
CA TYR A 581 -43.92 -8.60 4.90
C TYR A 581 -44.70 -7.43 4.31
N THR A 582 -45.75 -7.76 3.58
CA THR A 582 -46.67 -6.79 2.99
C THR A 582 -47.90 -6.59 3.88
N SER A 583 -48.68 -5.55 3.63
CA SER A 583 -49.92 -5.26 4.38
C SER A 583 -50.93 -6.42 4.48
N GLY A 584 -50.86 -7.42 3.59
CA GLY A 584 -51.74 -8.59 3.62
C GLY A 584 -51.28 -9.74 4.52
N ASN A 585 -50.04 -9.72 5.01
CA ASN A 585 -49.43 -10.80 5.78
C ASN A 585 -48.53 -10.32 6.93
N MET A 586 -48.62 -9.05 7.35
CA MET A 586 -47.83 -8.56 8.47
C MET A 586 -48.18 -9.29 9.78
N PRO A 587 -47.17 -9.71 10.55
CA PRO A 587 -47.34 -10.55 11.73
C PRO A 587 -47.80 -9.81 12.99
#